data_AF-A0A7G9WJX1-F1
#
_entry.id   AF-A0A7G9WJX1-F1
#
_cell.length_a   1.000
_cell.length_b   1.000
_cell.length_c   1.000
_cell.angle_alpha   90.00
_cell.angle_beta   90.00
_cell.angle_gamma   90.00
#
_symmetry.space_group_name_H-M   'P 1'
#
loop_
_entity.id
_entity.type
_entity.pdbx_description
1 polymer ?
#
loop_
_entity_poly.entity_id
_entity_poly.type
_entity_poly.pdbx_seq_one_letter_code
_entity_poly.pdbx_strand_id
1 'polypeptide(L)' 'MMYLYGARDKITGKLVSNITNPRHKFWEKRGTCEKAIIRSRRKENLELVTFQLIEVKEEKK' A
#
# COMPACT_ATOMS: atom_id res chain seq x y z
N MET A 1 0.15 -16.75 5.26
CA MET A 1 -0.61 -15.80 4.42
C MET A 1 0.14 -14.47 4.43
N MET A 2 0.57 -14.00 3.26
CA MET A 2 1.40 -12.79 3.16
C MET A 2 0.51 -11.61 2.78
N TYR A 3 0.69 -10.49 3.48
CA TYR A 3 -0.06 -9.27 3.21
C TYR A 3 0.88 -8.17 2.75
N LEU A 4 0.38 -7.33 1.86
CA LEU A 4 0.99 -6.06 1.52
C LEU A 4 0.07 -4.93 1.98
N TYR A 5 0.68 -3.83 2.41
CA TYR A 5 -0.02 -2.64 2.84
C TYR A 5 0.28 -1.53 1.87
N GLY A 6 -0.70 -0.71 1.56
CA GLY A 6 -0.55 0.44 0.70
C GLY A 6 -1.31 1.64 1.25
N ALA A 7 -1.12 2.77 0.61
CA ALA A 7 -1.89 3.96 0.89
C ALA A 7 -2.78 4.29 -0.31
N ARG A 8 -4.07 4.46 -0.05
CA ARG A 8 -5.04 4.89 -1.04
C ARG A 8 -5.41 6.35 -0.78
N ASP A 9 -5.50 7.13 -1.83
CA ASP A 9 -6.07 8.46 -1.76
C ASP A 9 -7.60 8.35 -1.70
N LYS A 10 -8.20 8.89 -0.64
CA LYS A 10 -9.63 8.80 -0.34
C LYS A 10 -10.50 9.56 -1.34
N ILE A 11 -9.95 10.59 -1.97
CA ILE A 11 -10.69 11.43 -2.93
C ILE A 11 -10.72 10.75 -4.30
N THR A 12 -9.57 10.26 -4.75
CA THR A 12 -9.41 9.69 -6.09
C THR A 12 -9.61 8.18 -6.14
N GLY A 13 -9.57 7.51 -4.99
CA GLY A 13 -9.58 6.05 -4.88
C GLY A 13 -8.31 5.36 -5.39
N LYS A 14 -7.27 6.13 -5.80
CA LYS A 14 -6.06 5.60 -6.41
C LYS A 14 -5.00 5.24 -5.38
N LEU A 15 -4.19 4.22 -5.70
CA LEU A 15 -3.01 3.89 -4.92
C LEU A 15 -1.95 4.97 -5.06
N VAL A 16 -1.38 5.37 -3.93
CA VAL A 16 -0.33 6.37 -3.85
C VAL A 16 1.01 5.67 -3.67
N SER A 17 1.82 5.69 -4.71
CA SER A 17 3.13 5.03 -4.75
C SER A 17 4.31 5.92 -4.36
N ASN A 18 4.06 7.20 -4.04
CA ASN A 18 5.10 8.19 -3.78
C ASN A 18 4.83 8.92 -2.46
N ILE A 19 4.76 8.17 -1.36
CA ILE A 19 4.67 8.76 -0.02
C ILE A 19 6.06 9.04 0.54
N THR A 20 6.93 8.04 0.49
CA THR A 20 8.32 8.13 0.98
C THR A 20 9.35 7.94 -0.13
N ASN A 21 9.03 7.12 -1.13
CA ASN A 21 9.89 6.86 -2.28
C ASN A 21 8.98 6.59 -3.50
N PRO A 22 9.19 7.26 -4.66
CA PRO A 22 8.37 7.08 -5.86
C PRO A 22 8.31 5.64 -6.38
N ARG A 23 9.32 4.82 -6.08
CA ARG A 23 9.42 3.42 -6.48
C ARG A 23 8.75 2.46 -5.48
N HIS A 24 8.41 2.93 -4.29
CA HIS A 24 7.87 2.09 -3.22
C HIS A 24 6.34 2.14 -3.23
N LYS A 25 5.72 1.14 -3.87
CA LYS A 25 4.26 1.03 -3.98
C LYS A 25 3.58 0.41 -2.76
N PHE A 26 4.27 -0.51 -2.09
CA PHE A 26 3.68 -1.35 -1.04
C PHE A 26 4.68 -1.65 0.07
N TRP A 27 4.17 -1.79 1.28
CA TRP A 27 4.91 -2.16 2.48
C TRP A 27 4.53 -3.56 2.93
N GLU A 28 5.51 -4.34 3.37
CA GLU A 28 5.25 -5.68 3.96
C GLU A 28 4.74 -5.58 5.42
N LYS A 29 5.00 -4.46 6.08
CA LYS A 29 4.62 -4.23 7.49
C LYS A 29 3.62 -3.09 7.59
N ARG A 30 2.49 -3.36 8.24
CA ARG A 30 1.41 -2.37 8.47
C ARG A 30 1.92 -1.09 9.12
N GLY A 31 2.67 -1.20 10.22
CA GLY A 31 3.18 -0.06 10.97
C GLY A 31 4.14 0.82 10.17
N THR A 32 4.85 0.28 9.18
CA THR A 32 5.71 1.08 8.30
C THR A 32 4.86 1.91 7.34
N CYS A 33 3.78 1.34 6.81
CA CYS A 33 2.82 2.05 5.97
C CYS A 33 2.10 3.16 6.76
N GLU A 34 1.64 2.88 7.98
CA GLU A 34 0.97 3.87 8.84
C GLU A 34 1.90 5.05 9.16
N LYS A 35 3.15 4.77 9.53
CA LYS A 35 4.17 5.81 9.75
C LYS A 35 4.41 6.65 8.50
N ALA A 36 4.45 6.02 7.32
CA ALA A 36 4.60 6.74 6.05
C ALA A 36 3.40 7.67 5.78
N ILE A 37 2.17 7.17 5.99
CA ILE A 37 0.94 7.96 5.84
C ILE A 37 0.94 9.15 6.80
N ILE A 38 1.22 8.94 8.09
CA ILE A 38 1.23 10.00 9.12
C ILE A 38 2.26 11.09 8.79
N ARG A 39 3.43 10.71 8.27
CA ARG A 39 4.48 11.65 7.85
C ARG A 39 4.19 12.36 6.53
N SER A 40 3.19 11.91 5.77
CA SER A 40 2.80 12.55 4.53
C SER A 40 2.12 13.89 4.79
N ARG A 41 2.42 14.91 3.97
CA ARG A 41 1.69 16.18 3.96
C ARG A 41 0.20 16.02 3.61
N ARG A 42 -0.15 14.90 2.96
CA ARG A 42 -1.52 14.58 2.54
C ARG A 42 -2.20 13.56 3.45
N LYS A 43 -1.69 13.33 4.67
CA LYS A 43 -2.17 12.26 5.58
C LYS A 43 -3.71 12.20 5.70
N GLU A 44 -4.37 13.35 5.71
CA GLU A 44 -5.83 13.45 5.87
C GLU A 44 -6.60 12.96 4.64
N ASN A 45 -5.94 12.89 3.49
CA ASN A 45 -6.51 12.37 2.24
C ASN A 45 -6.09 10.91 2.01
N LEU A 46 -5.27 10.33 2.86
CA LEU A 46 -4.74 8.98 2.69
C LEU A 46 -5.37 8.02 3.69
N GLU A 47 -5.58 6.79 3.26
CA GLU A 47 -5.99 5.68 4.13
C GLU A 47 -5.13 4.46 3.87
N LEU A 48 -4.94 3.65 4.92
CA LEU A 48 -4.24 2.38 4.81
C LEU A 48 -5.15 1.33 4.15
N VAL A 49 -4.63 0.67 3.13
CA VAL A 49 -5.28 -0.47 2.48
C VAL A 49 -4.43 -1.72 2.63
N THR A 50 -5.09 -2.88 2.72
CA THR A 50 -4.44 -4.18 2.88
C THR A 50 -4.71 -5.04 1.64
N PHE A 51 -3.66 -5.65 1.10
CA PHE A 51 -3.69 -6.57 -0.03
C PHE A 51 -3.30 -7.95 0.46
N GLN A 52 -4.11 -8.94 0.14
CA GLN A 52 -3.79 -10.34 0.40
C GLN A 52 -3.07 -10.90 -0.83
N LEU A 53 -1.85 -11.40 -0.63
CA LEU A 53 -1.16 -12.12 -1.69
C LEU A 53 -1.72 -13.53 -1.76
N ILE A 54 -2.18 -13.89 -2.96
CA ILE A 54 -2.66 -15.23 -3.29
C ILE A 54 -1.56 -15.86 -4.17
N GLU A 55 -1.04 -17.01 -3.74
CA GLU A 55 -0.16 -17.82 -4.59
C GLU A 55 -0.97 -18.33 -5.78
N VAL A 56 -0.65 -17.83 -6.97
CA VAL A 56 -1.18 -18.38 -8.21
C VAL A 56 -0.25 -19.52 -8.62
N LYS A 57 -0.71 -20.76 -8.50
CA LYS A 57 -0.02 -21.89 -9.14
C LYS A 57 -0.32 -21.81 -10.62
N GLU A 58 0.67 -21.45 -11.43
CA GLU A 58 0.57 -21.60 -12.89
C GLU A 58 0.47 -23.09 -13.20
N GLU A 59 -0.71 -23.56 -13.61
CA GLU A 59 -0.83 -24.82 -14.32
C GLU A 59 -0.25 -24.61 -15.72
N LYS A 60 0.98 -25.10 -15.91
CA LYS A 60 1.55 -25.26 -17.25
C LYS A 60 0.72 -26.31 -17.98
N LYS A 61 -0.06 -25.86 -18.96
CA LYS A 61 -0.82 -26.71 -19.88
C LYS A 61 0.08 -27.32 -20.94
#